data_AF-A0A5N5GHE2-F1
#
_entry.id   AF-A0A5N5GHE2-F1
#
_cell.length_a   1.000
_cell.length_b   1.000
_cell.length_c   1.000
_cell.angle_alpha   90.00
_cell.angle_beta   90.00
_cell.angle_gamma   90.00
#
_symmetry.space_group_name_H-M   'P 1'
#
loop_
_entity.id
_entity.type
_entity.pdbx_description
1 polymer ?
#
loop_
_entity_poly.entity_id
_entity_poly.type
_entity_poly.pdbx_seq_one_letter_code
_entity_poly.pdbx_strand_id
1 'polypeptide(L)'
;MAAYCSELHAEQHNQDVNSLGLISARKTAEAVEVLKLMASSYLVALCQAIDLRHLEENLGNSVKLAVSNVAKRVLTVGGAGDLHPSRFCEKDLLKVINDEPVFTYIDDPCGEHSVLVQKLKLVLVNHALANDDDMTNPNASIFLKIGAFERELKTVLPKEVEETRFAFVTGYPATRNRIEHCRSYPSPGEDCDKVFSAICSGTIIDPLLHCLNEWDGSPLPIC
;
A
#
# COMPACT_ATOMS: atom_id res chain seq x y z
N MET A 1 2.23 10.98 -39.16
CA MET A 1 1.28 10.37 -40.12
C MET A 1 0.21 11.42 -40.42
N ALA A 2 0.59 12.45 -41.16
CA ALA A 2 -0.24 13.61 -41.45
C ALA A 2 -1.15 13.32 -42.65
N ALA A 3 -2.42 13.74 -42.51
CA ALA A 3 -3.42 14.02 -43.53
C ALA A 3 -3.06 13.65 -44.98
N TYR A 4 -3.44 12.44 -45.41
CA TYR A 4 -3.86 12.23 -46.79
C TYR A 4 -5.37 12.52 -46.84
N CYS A 5 -5.73 13.81 -46.82
CA CYS A 5 -7.07 14.23 -47.22
C CYS A 5 -7.07 14.22 -48.74
N SER A 6 -7.15 13.02 -49.33
CA SER A 6 -7.57 12.88 -50.71
C SER A 6 -9.02 13.35 -50.76
N GLU A 7 -9.27 14.45 -51.47
CA GLU A 7 -10.61 14.97 -51.79
C GLU A 7 -11.48 13.81 -52.29
N LEU A 8 -12.28 13.23 -51.40
CA LEU A 8 -13.15 12.11 -51.72
C LEU A 8 -14.41 12.68 -52.37
N HIS A 9 -14.23 13.14 -53.61
CA HIS A 9 -15.31 13.58 -54.47
C HIS A 9 -16.24 12.40 -54.74
N ALA A 10 -17.41 12.42 -54.11
CA ALA A 10 -18.44 11.43 -54.36
C ALA A 10 -19.41 11.94 -55.44
N GLU A 11 -20.10 11.01 -56.10
CA GLU A 11 -21.23 11.32 -57.00
C GLU A 11 -20.86 12.33 -58.10
N GLN A 12 -19.83 12.02 -58.91
CA GLN A 12 -19.40 12.85 -60.04
C GLN A 12 -19.06 14.32 -59.68
N HIS A 13 -18.37 14.55 -58.55
CA HIS A 13 -18.05 15.89 -58.00
C HIS A 13 -19.26 16.73 -57.55
N ASN A 14 -20.48 16.15 -57.51
CA ASN A 14 -21.64 16.82 -56.94
C ASN A 14 -21.63 16.82 -55.39
N GLN A 15 -20.78 15.97 -54.79
CA GLN A 15 -20.48 15.96 -53.36
C GLN A 15 -18.97 16.17 -53.14
N ASP A 16 -18.50 17.37 -53.46
CA ASP A 16 -17.13 17.83 -53.24
C ASP A 16 -16.79 18.00 -51.75
N VAL A 17 -17.79 18.31 -50.92
CA VAL A 17 -17.71 18.29 -49.45
C VAL A 17 -18.78 17.38 -48.86
N ASN A 18 -18.39 16.51 -47.92
CA ASN A 18 -19.30 15.65 -47.17
C ASN A 18 -18.90 15.57 -45.70
N SER A 19 -19.88 15.39 -44.81
CA SER A 19 -19.65 15.47 -43.35
C SER A 19 -19.03 14.21 -42.74
N LEU A 20 -19.14 13.08 -43.44
CA LEU A 20 -18.79 11.74 -42.93
C LEU A 20 -19.37 11.43 -41.53
N GLY A 21 -20.48 12.09 -41.15
CA GLY A 21 -20.97 12.11 -39.77
C GLY A 21 -21.24 10.71 -39.20
N LEU A 22 -21.83 9.82 -39.99
CA LEU A 22 -22.06 8.43 -39.57
C LEU A 22 -20.77 7.62 -39.43
N ILE A 23 -19.78 7.86 -40.29
CA ILE A 23 -18.47 7.19 -40.20
C ILE A 23 -17.75 7.63 -38.94
N SER A 24 -17.73 8.95 -38.69
CA SER A 24 -17.20 9.53 -37.46
C SER A 24 -17.88 8.95 -36.23
N ALA A 25 -19.22 8.97 -36.17
CA ALA A 25 -19.99 8.43 -35.05
C ALA A 25 -19.73 6.93 -34.80
N ARG A 26 -19.60 6.10 -35.85
CA ARG A 26 -19.27 4.67 -35.69
C ARG A 26 -17.87 4.46 -35.12
N LYS A 27 -16.89 5.27 -35.52
CA LYS A 27 -15.53 5.21 -34.96
C LYS A 27 -15.47 5.75 -33.54
N THR A 28 -16.25 6.78 -33.22
CA THR A 28 -16.43 7.22 -31.83
C THR A 28 -17.06 6.13 -30.98
N ALA A 29 -18.08 5.42 -31.47
CA ALA A 29 -18.70 4.31 -30.74
C ALA A 29 -17.71 3.16 -30.47
N GLU A 30 -16.91 2.77 -31.46
CA GLU A 30 -15.83 1.78 -31.29
C GLU A 30 -14.80 2.24 -30.24
N ALA A 31 -14.41 3.52 -30.25
CA ALA A 31 -13.51 4.08 -29.26
C ALA A 31 -14.10 4.09 -27.84
N VAL A 32 -15.40 4.37 -27.69
CA VAL A 32 -16.10 4.32 -26.40
C VAL A 32 -16.11 2.91 -25.83
N GLU A 33 -16.27 1.86 -26.65
CA GLU A 33 -16.20 0.48 -26.16
C GLU A 33 -14.80 0.14 -25.61
N VAL A 34 -13.73 0.57 -26.26
CA VAL A 34 -12.37 0.42 -25.73
C VAL A 34 -12.18 1.20 -24.43
N LEU A 35 -12.74 2.41 -24.34
CA LEU A 35 -12.69 3.21 -23.11
C LEU A 35 -13.38 2.50 -21.95
N LYS A 36 -14.53 1.84 -22.18
CA LYS A 36 -15.22 1.06 -21.15
C LYS A 36 -14.36 -0.11 -20.64
N LEU A 37 -13.65 -0.81 -21.53
CA LEU A 37 -12.71 -1.86 -21.15
C LEU A 37 -11.58 -1.30 -20.26
N MET A 38 -10.97 -0.19 -20.69
CA MET A 38 -9.91 0.48 -19.93
C MET A 38 -10.39 0.94 -18.55
N ALA A 39 -11.57 1.57 -18.49
CA ALA A 39 -12.18 2.02 -17.24
C ALA A 39 -12.45 0.86 -16.28
N SER A 40 -12.91 -0.29 -16.80
CA SER A 40 -13.18 -1.49 -15.99
C SER A 40 -11.92 -2.04 -15.36
N SER A 41 -10.86 -2.23 -16.16
CA SER A 41 -9.57 -2.71 -15.65
C SER A 41 -8.96 -1.73 -14.65
N TYR A 42 -9.12 -0.44 -14.88
CA TYR A 42 -8.61 0.58 -13.96
C TYR A 42 -9.36 0.59 -12.63
N LEU A 43 -10.70 0.47 -12.64
CA LEU A 43 -11.50 0.39 -11.41
C LEU A 43 -11.13 -0.84 -10.56
N VAL A 44 -10.91 -2.00 -11.19
CA VAL A 44 -10.44 -3.20 -10.48
C VAL A 44 -9.05 -3.00 -9.89
N ALA A 45 -8.12 -2.41 -10.64
CA ALA A 45 -6.78 -2.10 -10.14
C ALA A 45 -6.81 -1.13 -8.95
N LEU A 46 -7.76 -0.18 -8.94
CA LEU A 46 -7.96 0.74 -7.81
C LEU A 46 -8.51 0.01 -6.58
N CYS A 47 -9.47 -0.91 -6.72
CA CYS A 47 -9.94 -1.77 -5.62
C CYS A 47 -8.77 -2.58 -5.05
N GLN A 48 -7.99 -3.23 -5.90
CA GLN A 48 -6.82 -3.98 -5.48
C GLN A 48 -5.80 -3.11 -4.73
N ALA A 49 -5.59 -1.87 -5.19
CA ALA A 49 -4.70 -0.93 -4.51
C ALA A 49 -5.23 -0.55 -3.12
N ILE A 50 -6.55 -0.38 -2.95
CA ILE A 50 -7.19 -0.12 -1.65
C ILE A 50 -6.92 -1.29 -0.70
N ASP A 51 -7.15 -2.52 -1.14
CA ASP A 51 -6.96 -3.71 -0.32
C ASP A 51 -5.48 -3.95 0.03
N LEU A 52 -4.57 -3.68 -0.91
CA LEU A 52 -3.13 -3.70 -0.64
C LEU A 52 -2.71 -2.64 0.40
N ARG A 53 -3.30 -1.43 0.38
CA ARG A 53 -3.02 -0.42 1.42
C ARG A 53 -3.57 -0.83 2.78
N HIS A 54 -4.72 -1.49 2.81
CA HIS A 54 -5.28 -2.03 4.05
C HIS A 54 -4.43 -3.17 4.62
N LEU A 55 -3.93 -4.05 3.76
CA LEU A 55 -2.99 -5.11 4.13
C LEU A 55 -1.65 -4.53 4.63
N GLU A 56 -1.11 -3.54 3.92
CA GLU A 56 0.12 -2.83 4.28
C GLU A 56 0.05 -2.23 5.68
N GLU A 57 -1.06 -1.56 6.02
CA GLU A 57 -1.26 -0.96 7.35
C GLU A 57 -1.28 -2.03 8.45
N ASN A 58 -2.00 -3.13 8.25
CA ASN A 58 -2.08 -4.21 9.23
C ASN A 58 -0.72 -4.90 9.44
N LEU A 59 -0.02 -5.23 8.34
CA LEU A 59 1.30 -5.84 8.40
C LEU A 59 2.32 -4.89 9.02
N GLY A 60 2.29 -3.61 8.67
CA GLY A 60 3.16 -2.58 9.26
C GLY A 60 2.94 -2.45 10.77
N ASN A 61 1.69 -2.46 11.23
CA ASN A 61 1.36 -2.41 12.66
C ASN A 61 1.83 -3.68 13.40
N SER A 62 1.65 -4.85 12.80
CA SER A 62 2.13 -6.13 13.35
C SER A 62 3.65 -6.15 13.50
N VAL A 63 4.39 -5.72 12.47
CA VAL A 63 5.87 -5.62 12.51
C VAL A 63 6.33 -4.66 13.61
N LYS A 64 5.69 -3.49 13.75
CA LYS A 64 5.99 -2.53 14.83
C LYS A 64 5.78 -3.15 16.20
N LEU A 65 4.66 -3.83 16.41
CA LEU A 65 4.33 -4.49 17.68
C LEU A 65 5.34 -5.58 18.01
N ALA A 66 5.64 -6.46 17.05
CA ALA A 66 6.61 -7.54 17.20
C ALA A 66 8.01 -6.99 17.55
N VAL A 67 8.50 -5.99 16.81
CA VAL A 67 9.81 -5.37 17.08
C VAL A 67 9.83 -4.66 18.43
N SER A 68 8.77 -3.92 18.79
CA SER A 68 8.65 -3.29 20.12
C SER A 68 8.70 -4.34 21.25
N ASN A 69 7.98 -5.45 21.09
CA ASN A 69 7.92 -6.50 22.11
C ASN A 69 9.28 -7.19 22.28
N VAL A 70 9.95 -7.52 21.18
CA VAL A 70 11.30 -8.10 21.20
C VAL A 70 12.32 -7.11 21.76
N ALA A 71 12.24 -5.83 21.37
CA ALA A 71 13.11 -4.78 21.90
C ALA A 71 12.93 -4.62 23.42
N LYS A 72 11.70 -4.63 23.93
CA LYS A 72 11.42 -4.59 25.38
C LYS A 72 12.01 -5.80 26.09
N ARG A 73 11.75 -7.02 25.59
CA ARG A 73 12.25 -8.25 26.20
C ARG A 73 13.78 -8.33 26.25
N VAL A 74 14.46 -7.97 25.16
CA VAL A 74 15.90 -8.18 25.02
C VAL A 74 16.70 -6.96 25.49
N LEU A 75 16.27 -5.75 25.11
CA LEU A 75 17.07 -4.54 25.28
C LEU A 75 16.79 -3.84 26.61
N THR A 76 15.54 -3.83 27.11
CA THR A 76 15.18 -2.97 28.27
C THR A 76 15.47 -3.58 29.65
N VAL A 77 15.59 -4.91 29.77
CA VAL A 77 15.86 -5.58 31.05
C VAL A 77 17.36 -5.94 31.14
N GLY A 78 18.08 -5.36 32.10
CA GLY A 78 19.38 -5.87 32.55
C GLY A 78 19.19 -7.08 33.48
N GLY A 79 20.20 -7.94 33.61
CA GLY A 79 20.13 -9.17 34.43
C GLY A 79 19.75 -8.99 35.91
N ALA A 80 19.71 -7.74 36.42
CA ALA A 80 19.36 -7.38 37.80
C ALA A 80 18.09 -6.50 37.94
N GLY A 81 17.36 -6.21 36.84
CA GLY A 81 16.16 -5.35 36.88
C GLY A 81 16.41 -3.85 36.69
N ASP A 82 17.66 -3.44 36.44
CA ASP A 82 18.00 -2.06 36.12
C ASP A 82 17.56 -1.65 34.70
N LEU A 83 17.12 -0.39 34.57
CA LEU A 83 16.72 0.23 33.30
C LEU A 83 17.96 0.53 32.45
N HIS A 84 18.05 -0.14 31.31
CA HIS A 84 19.15 0.03 30.37
C HIS A 84 19.02 1.35 29.57
N PRO A 85 20.14 2.03 29.23
CA PRO A 85 20.17 3.17 28.30
C PRO A 85 19.48 2.92 26.94
N SER A 86 19.30 1.65 26.55
CA SER A 86 18.68 1.20 25.30
C SER A 86 17.19 1.51 25.19
N ARG A 87 16.55 2.05 26.24
CA ARG A 87 15.17 2.56 26.19
C ARG A 87 14.98 3.59 25.07
N PHE A 88 16.02 4.35 24.72
CA PHE A 88 15.97 5.33 23.64
C PHE A 88 16.03 4.69 22.23
N CYS A 89 16.50 3.45 22.10
CA CYS A 89 16.60 2.75 20.82
C CYS A 89 15.23 2.36 20.23
N GLU A 90 14.21 2.13 21.06
CA GLU A 90 12.87 1.70 20.58
C GLU A 90 12.29 2.69 19.58
N LYS A 91 12.42 4.00 19.84
CA LYS A 91 11.92 5.05 18.95
C LYS A 91 12.60 5.01 17.58
N ASP A 92 13.91 4.79 17.55
CA ASP A 92 14.68 4.77 16.31
C ASP A 92 14.45 3.47 15.52
N LEU A 93 14.24 2.34 16.21
CA LEU A 93 13.83 1.08 15.56
C LEU A 93 12.44 1.23 14.92
N LEU A 94 11.49 1.85 15.63
CA LEU A 94 10.16 2.11 15.08
C LEU A 94 10.20 3.10 13.91
N LYS A 95 11.12 4.08 13.95
CA LYS A 95 11.34 5.00 12.84
C LYS A 95 11.81 4.26 11.58
N VAL A 96 12.76 3.32 11.70
CA VAL A 96 13.19 2.47 10.58
C VAL A 96 12.01 1.73 9.94
N ILE A 97 11.09 1.21 10.76
CA ILE A 97 9.91 0.49 10.26
C ILE A 97 8.93 1.45 9.56
N ASN A 98 8.79 2.69 10.05
CA ASN A 98 7.93 3.69 9.41
C ASN A 98 8.50 4.18 8.06
N ASP A 99 9.81 4.26 7.94
CA ASP A 99 10.50 4.79 6.77
C ASP A 99 10.72 3.72 5.68
N GLU A 100 10.54 2.43 6.00
CA GLU A 100 10.70 1.32 5.05
C GLU A 100 9.33 0.84 4.52
N PRO A 101 9.11 0.77 3.20
CA PRO A 101 7.86 0.24 2.65
C PRO A 101 7.69 -1.25 2.97
N VAL A 102 6.54 -1.64 3.52
CA VAL A 102 6.32 -2.99 4.06
C VAL A 102 6.57 -4.08 3.00
N PHE A 103 6.10 -3.88 1.77
CA PHE A 103 6.21 -4.85 0.69
C PHE A 103 7.65 -5.12 0.21
N THR A 104 8.67 -4.37 0.67
CA THR A 104 10.07 -4.66 0.30
C THR A 104 10.65 -5.83 1.09
N TYR A 105 10.12 -6.13 2.28
CA TYR A 105 10.68 -7.13 3.18
C TYR A 105 9.67 -8.15 3.71
N ILE A 106 8.37 -7.89 3.62
CA ILE A 106 7.35 -8.67 4.35
C ILE A 106 7.15 -10.11 3.88
N ASP A 107 7.62 -10.46 2.68
CA ASP A 107 7.56 -11.84 2.17
C ASP A 107 8.64 -12.74 2.78
N ASP A 108 9.78 -12.16 3.14
CA ASP A 108 10.83 -12.82 3.94
C ASP A 108 11.43 -11.83 4.96
N PRO A 109 10.69 -11.54 6.05
CA PRO A 109 11.03 -10.44 6.95
C PRO A 109 12.36 -10.64 7.68
N CYS A 110 12.83 -11.90 7.79
CA CYS A 110 14.07 -12.26 8.49
C CYS A 110 15.08 -13.03 7.61
N GLY A 111 14.95 -12.90 6.29
CA GLY A 111 15.87 -13.46 5.30
C GLY A 111 17.29 -12.89 5.40
N GLU A 112 18.25 -13.58 4.77
CA GLU A 112 19.65 -13.17 4.73
C GLU A 112 19.85 -11.79 4.07
N HIS A 113 18.99 -11.43 3.11
CA HIS A 113 19.00 -10.16 2.40
C HIS A 113 17.86 -9.21 2.82
N SER A 114 17.23 -9.45 3.97
CA SER A 114 16.14 -8.59 4.47
C SER A 114 16.67 -7.18 4.79
N VAL A 115 16.16 -6.18 4.07
CA VAL A 115 16.47 -4.76 4.28
C VAL A 115 16.08 -4.34 5.70
N LEU A 116 14.96 -4.86 6.22
CA LEU A 116 14.49 -4.56 7.57
C LEU A 116 15.53 -4.97 8.62
N VAL A 117 15.97 -6.23 8.60
CA VAL A 117 16.91 -6.74 9.60
C VAL A 117 18.24 -5.98 9.51
N GLN A 118 18.74 -5.71 8.31
CA GLN A 118 19.98 -4.94 8.12
C GLN A 118 19.89 -3.54 8.72
N LYS A 119 18.78 -2.82 8.49
CA LYS A 119 18.57 -1.48 9.04
C LYS A 119 18.37 -1.49 10.56
N LEU A 120 17.63 -2.46 11.10
CA LEU A 120 17.48 -2.61 12.55
C LEU A 120 18.82 -2.88 13.23
N LYS A 121 19.65 -3.77 12.65
CA LYS A 121 21.02 -4.02 13.12
C LYS A 121 21.86 -2.74 13.11
N LEU A 122 21.81 -1.97 12.01
CA LEU A 122 22.56 -0.73 11.88
C LEU A 122 22.20 0.28 12.98
N VAL A 123 20.91 0.43 13.30
CA VAL A 123 20.47 1.28 14.43
C VAL A 123 21.06 0.80 15.75
N LEU A 124 20.99 -0.51 16.04
CA LEU A 124 21.54 -1.06 17.28
C LEU A 124 23.06 -0.91 17.39
N VAL A 125 23.78 -1.10 16.28
CA VAL A 125 25.24 -0.90 16.22
C VAL A 125 25.60 0.56 16.44
N ASN A 126 24.91 1.51 15.79
CA ASN A 126 25.17 2.93 15.97
C ASN A 126 24.91 3.38 17.42
N HIS A 127 23.85 2.87 18.05
CA HIS A 127 23.59 3.12 19.47
C HIS A 127 24.64 2.47 20.39
N ALA A 128 25.14 1.28 20.04
CA ALA A 128 26.21 0.64 20.79
C ALA A 128 27.56 1.38 20.68
N LEU A 129 27.80 2.09 19.57
CA LEU A 129 29.01 2.91 19.39
C LEU A 129 28.89 4.30 20.03
N ALA A 130 27.68 4.85 20.10
CA ALA A 130 27.43 6.17 20.69
C ALA A 130 27.36 6.14 22.23
N ASN A 131 26.90 5.02 22.80
CA ASN A 131 27.02 4.77 24.23
C ASN A 131 28.44 4.22 24.46
N ASP A 132 29.29 5.01 25.11
CA ASP A 132 30.69 4.68 25.47
C ASP A 132 30.72 3.63 26.60
N ASP A 133 29.89 2.58 26.47
CA ASP A 133 29.68 1.55 27.46
C ASP A 133 30.96 0.72 27.60
N ASP A 134 31.51 0.70 28.81
CA ASP A 134 32.59 -0.18 29.22
C ASP A 134 32.19 -1.62 28.85
N MET A 135 32.80 -2.15 27.77
CA MET A 135 32.55 -3.50 27.19
C MET A 135 32.74 -4.64 28.22
N THR A 136 33.16 -4.30 29.43
CA THR A 136 33.40 -5.17 30.59
C THR A 136 32.11 -5.58 31.32
N ASN A 137 30.99 -4.85 31.20
CA ASN A 137 29.73 -5.25 31.84
C ASN A 137 28.76 -5.92 30.83
N PRO A 138 28.67 -7.25 30.80
CA PRO A 138 27.84 -7.98 29.84
C PRO A 138 26.33 -7.72 30.01
N ASN A 139 25.91 -7.19 31.16
CA ASN A 139 24.51 -6.83 31.42
C ASN A 139 24.14 -5.43 30.86
N ALA A 140 25.12 -4.59 30.53
CA ALA A 140 24.92 -3.22 30.06
C ALA A 140 25.33 -3.00 28.58
N SER A 141 26.06 -3.93 27.95
CA SER A 141 26.47 -3.75 26.55
C SER A 141 25.35 -4.11 25.57
N ILE A 142 24.90 -3.12 24.79
CA ILE A 142 23.95 -3.30 23.67
C ILE A 142 24.51 -4.29 22.65
N PHE A 143 25.83 -4.24 22.40
CA PHE A 143 26.50 -5.04 21.38
C PHE A 143 26.32 -6.56 21.60
N LEU A 144 26.42 -7.02 22.85
CA LEU A 144 26.24 -8.43 23.21
C LEU A 144 24.78 -8.89 23.06
N LYS A 145 23.82 -7.96 23.12
CA LYS A 145 22.39 -8.24 23.00
C LYS A 145 21.89 -8.26 21.55
N ILE A 146 22.65 -7.73 20.58
CA ILE A 146 22.25 -7.72 19.15
C ILE A 146 21.97 -9.14 18.64
N GLY A 147 22.87 -10.09 18.91
CA GLY A 147 22.69 -11.48 18.49
C GLY A 147 21.52 -12.21 19.20
N ALA A 148 21.12 -11.76 20.39
CA ALA A 148 19.92 -12.26 21.06
C ALA A 148 18.65 -11.66 20.43
N PHE A 149 18.67 -10.35 20.15
CA PHE A 149 17.57 -9.63 19.50
C PHE A 149 17.24 -10.23 18.13
N GLU A 150 18.25 -10.47 17.29
CA GLU A 150 18.06 -11.04 15.96
C GLU A 150 17.47 -12.45 15.99
N ARG A 151 17.98 -13.31 16.88
CA ARG A 151 17.47 -14.68 17.03
C ARG A 151 16.02 -14.67 17.48
N GLU A 152 15.69 -13.83 18.45
CA GLU A 152 14.33 -13.70 18.95
C GLU A 152 13.39 -13.16 17.87
N LEU A 153 13.80 -12.08 17.17
CA LEU A 153 13.03 -11.50 16.08
C LEU A 153 12.76 -12.51 14.96
N LYS A 154 13.77 -13.30 14.57
CA LYS A 154 13.64 -14.36 13.55
C LYS A 154 12.64 -15.46 13.92
N THR A 155 12.37 -15.64 15.21
CA THR A 155 11.39 -16.65 15.69
C THR A 155 9.97 -16.11 15.83
N VAL A 156 9.82 -14.82 16.13
CA VAL A 156 8.53 -14.18 16.41
C VAL A 156 7.95 -13.55 15.14
N LEU A 157 8.75 -12.76 14.42
CA LEU A 157 8.25 -11.89 13.36
C LEU A 157 7.56 -12.65 12.20
N PRO A 158 8.10 -13.76 11.67
CA PRO A 158 7.41 -14.49 10.60
C PRO A 158 6.04 -15.04 11.02
N LYS A 159 5.87 -15.42 12.30
CA LYS A 159 4.60 -15.95 12.81
C LYS A 159 3.54 -14.86 12.92
N GLU A 160 3.91 -13.72 13.51
CA GLU A 160 3.03 -12.55 13.64
C GLU A 160 2.57 -12.03 12.27
N VAL A 161 3.47 -12.04 11.27
CA VAL A 161 3.15 -11.66 9.89
C VAL A 161 2.13 -12.62 9.29
N GLU A 162 2.34 -13.93 9.40
CA GLU A 162 1.43 -14.94 8.83
C GLU A 162 0.06 -14.93 9.54
N GLU A 163 0.05 -14.78 10.87
CA GLU A 163 -1.19 -14.63 11.64
C GLU A 163 -1.96 -13.38 11.22
N THR A 164 -1.26 -12.28 10.93
CA THR A 164 -1.88 -11.05 10.42
C THR A 164 -2.45 -11.23 9.02
N ARG A 165 -1.73 -11.94 8.12
CA ARG A 165 -2.24 -12.28 6.78
C ARG A 165 -3.47 -13.17 6.87
N PHE A 166 -3.44 -14.17 7.74
CA PHE A 166 -4.57 -15.06 7.97
C PHE A 166 -5.80 -14.30 8.51
N ALA A 167 -5.60 -13.43 9.50
CA ALA A 167 -6.66 -12.58 10.04
C ALA A 167 -7.27 -11.64 8.98
N PHE A 168 -6.43 -11.12 8.08
CA PHE A 168 -6.87 -10.29 6.96
C PHE A 168 -7.75 -11.09 5.98
N VAL A 169 -7.27 -12.26 5.52
CA VAL A 169 -8.00 -13.11 4.56
C VAL A 169 -9.31 -13.64 5.14
N THR A 170 -9.35 -13.92 6.45
CA THR A 170 -10.57 -14.39 7.14
C THR A 170 -11.56 -13.28 7.47
N GLY A 171 -11.23 -12.01 7.19
CA GLY A 171 -12.12 -10.86 7.36
C GLY A 171 -12.12 -10.24 8.77
N TYR A 172 -11.16 -10.60 9.62
CA TYR A 172 -11.00 -10.05 10.97
C TYR A 172 -9.64 -9.36 11.17
N PRO A 173 -9.26 -8.38 10.33
CA PRO A 173 -8.01 -7.66 10.50
C PRO A 173 -8.06 -6.79 11.77
N ALA A 174 -6.90 -6.60 12.41
CA ALA A 174 -6.80 -5.79 13.62
C ALA A 174 -7.16 -4.31 13.37
N THR A 175 -6.78 -3.79 12.20
CA THR A 175 -7.15 -2.45 11.73
C THR A 175 -8.16 -2.58 10.60
N ARG A 176 -9.27 -1.83 10.66
CA ARG A 176 -10.33 -1.83 9.63
C ARG A 176 -9.88 -1.16 8.34
N ASN A 177 -10.56 -1.48 7.24
CA ASN A 177 -10.27 -0.87 5.95
C ASN A 177 -10.73 0.59 5.97
N ARG A 178 -9.81 1.52 5.70
CA ARG A 178 -10.10 2.96 5.71
C ARG A 178 -11.11 3.38 4.65
N ILE A 179 -11.30 2.58 3.59
CA ILE A 179 -12.28 2.86 2.54
C ILE A 179 -13.70 3.00 3.12
N GLU A 180 -14.02 2.30 4.21
CA GLU A 180 -15.32 2.39 4.92
C GLU A 180 -15.62 3.82 5.42
N HIS A 181 -14.60 4.68 5.53
CA HIS A 181 -14.71 6.07 5.97
C HIS A 181 -14.41 7.07 4.85
N CYS A 182 -14.31 6.62 3.60
CA CYS A 182 -14.06 7.46 2.44
C CYS A 182 -15.35 7.69 1.63
N ARG A 183 -15.47 8.89 1.02
CA ARG A 183 -16.57 9.20 0.09
C ARG A 183 -16.61 8.30 -1.14
N SER A 184 -15.48 7.67 -1.48
CA SER A 184 -15.36 6.71 -2.58
C SER A 184 -15.96 5.33 -2.28
N TYR A 185 -16.57 5.13 -1.11
CA TYR A 185 -17.34 3.94 -0.78
C TYR A 185 -18.80 4.12 -1.23
N PRO A 186 -19.43 3.10 -1.85
CA PRO A 186 -19.00 1.70 -2.00
C PRO A 186 -18.05 1.44 -3.19
N SER A 187 -17.10 0.51 -3.04
CA SER A 187 -16.19 0.08 -4.11
C SER A 187 -16.79 -1.04 -4.98
N PRO A 188 -16.47 -1.10 -6.29
CA PRO A 188 -17.08 -2.04 -7.23
C PRO A 188 -16.58 -3.50 -7.14
N GLY A 189 -15.55 -3.79 -6.34
CA GLY A 189 -14.96 -5.13 -6.19
C GLY A 189 -13.90 -5.48 -7.24
N GLU A 190 -13.50 -6.76 -7.30
CA GLU A 190 -12.27 -7.23 -7.97
C GLU A 190 -12.48 -7.87 -9.36
N ASP A 191 -13.71 -7.97 -9.87
CA ASP A 191 -14.02 -8.71 -11.10
C ASP A 191 -14.24 -7.79 -12.31
N CYS A 192 -13.28 -7.78 -13.23
CA CYS A 192 -13.30 -6.95 -14.44
C CYS A 192 -14.54 -7.15 -15.30
N ASP A 193 -15.01 -8.39 -15.47
CA ASP A 193 -16.15 -8.69 -16.33
C ASP A 193 -17.46 -8.22 -15.70
N LYS A 194 -17.57 -8.31 -14.36
CA LYS A 194 -18.70 -7.74 -13.61
C LYS A 194 -18.70 -6.22 -13.70
N VAL A 195 -17.54 -5.57 -13.54
CA VAL A 195 -17.40 -4.12 -13.63
C VAL A 195 -17.73 -3.63 -15.04
N PHE A 196 -17.21 -4.30 -16.07
CA PHE A 196 -17.50 -3.97 -17.47
C PHE A 196 -18.99 -4.13 -17.78
N SER A 197 -19.62 -5.21 -17.33
CA SER A 197 -21.06 -5.43 -17.47
C SER A 197 -21.87 -4.35 -16.76
N ALA A 198 -21.43 -3.89 -15.59
CA ALA A 198 -22.05 -2.80 -14.86
C ALA A 198 -21.93 -1.44 -15.59
N ILE A 199 -20.77 -1.15 -16.19
CA ILE A 199 -20.58 0.04 -17.03
C ILE A 199 -21.49 -0.02 -18.26
N CYS A 200 -21.55 -1.17 -18.95
CA CYS A 200 -22.37 -1.35 -20.15
C CYS A 200 -23.88 -1.28 -19.86
N SER A 201 -24.33 -1.75 -18.70
CA SER A 201 -25.74 -1.69 -18.27
C SER A 201 -26.12 -0.39 -17.57
N GLY A 202 -25.16 0.50 -17.30
CA GLY A 202 -25.39 1.79 -16.64
C GLY A 202 -25.56 1.71 -15.12
N THR A 203 -25.40 0.55 -14.50
CA THR A 203 -25.56 0.38 -13.04
C THR A 203 -24.43 1.03 -12.24
N ILE A 204 -23.31 1.37 -12.88
CA ILE A 204 -22.18 2.11 -12.27
C ILE A 204 -22.51 3.59 -11.97
N ILE A 205 -23.59 4.14 -12.56
CA ILE A 205 -23.92 5.56 -12.46
C ILE A 205 -24.28 5.95 -11.02
N ASP A 206 -25.13 5.17 -10.34
CA ASP A 206 -25.58 5.51 -8.99
C ASP A 206 -24.43 5.49 -7.97
N PRO A 207 -23.54 4.46 -7.92
CA PRO A 207 -22.35 4.49 -7.07
C PRO A 207 -21.42 5.67 -7.39
N LEU A 208 -21.24 6.02 -8.66
CA LEU A 208 -20.39 7.14 -9.06
C LEU A 208 -20.93 8.49 -8.56
N LEU A 209 -22.24 8.71 -8.68
CA LEU A 209 -22.89 9.92 -8.20
C LEU A 209 -22.98 9.95 -6.67
N HIS A 210 -23.07 8.79 -6.01
CA HIS A 210 -23.02 8.69 -4.56
C HIS A 210 -21.73 9.30 -3.99
N CYS A 211 -20.58 9.11 -4.67
CA CYS A 211 -19.31 9.70 -4.25
C CYS A 211 -19.30 11.24 -4.17
N LEU A 212 -20.26 11.89 -4.84
CA LEU A 212 -20.38 13.34 -4.94
C LEU A 212 -21.63 13.88 -4.22
N ASN A 213 -22.36 13.05 -3.48
CA ASN A 213 -23.63 13.43 -2.85
C ASN A 213 -23.51 14.58 -1.83
N GLU A 214 -22.35 14.72 -1.19
CA GLU A 214 -22.02 15.78 -0.23
C GLU A 214 -21.36 17.01 -0.88
N TRP A 215 -21.16 17.00 -2.20
CA TRP A 215 -20.56 18.14 -2.88
C TRP A 215 -21.62 19.22 -3.17
N ASP A 216 -21.37 20.43 -2.69
CA ASP A 216 -22.24 21.59 -2.85
C ASP A 216 -22.05 22.34 -4.19
N GLY A 217 -21.22 21.79 -5.08
CA GLY A 217 -20.88 22.40 -6.36
C GLY A 217 -19.80 23.49 -6.28
N SER A 218 -19.25 23.77 -5.10
CA SER A 218 -18.23 24.80 -4.88
C SER A 218 -16.86 24.20 -4.54
N PRO A 219 -15.75 24.89 -4.89
CA PRO A 219 -14.43 24.52 -4.39
C PRO A 219 -14.29 24.87 -2.90
N LEU A 220 -13.35 24.24 -2.21
CA LEU A 220 -13.00 24.62 -0.84
C LEU A 220 -12.46 26.06 -0.78
N PRO A 221 -12.74 26.83 0.29
CA PRO A 221 -12.19 28.17 0.46
C PRO A 221 -10.66 28.17 0.46
N ILE A 222 -10.08 29.14 -0.26
CA ILE A 222 -8.62 29.33 -0.40
C ILE A 222 -8.16 30.60 0.35
N CYS A 223 -9.07 31.29 1.05
CA CYS A 223 -8.83 32.57 1.72
C CYS A 223 -8.77 32.41 3.23
#